data_AF-A0A7H9BMU8-F1
#
_entry.id   AF-A0A7H9BMU8-F1
#
_cell.length_a   1.000
_cell.length_b   1.000
_cell.length_c   1.000
_cell.angle_alpha   90.00
_cell.angle_beta   90.00
_cell.angle_gamma   90.00
#
_symmetry.space_group_name_H-M   'P 1'
#
loop_
_entity.id
_entity.type
_entity.pdbx_description
1 polymer ?
#
loop_
_entity_poly.entity_id
_entity_poly.type
_entity_poly.pdbx_seq_one_letter_code
_entity_poly.pdbx_strand_id
1 'polypeptide(L)'
;MKTVLLTLAMFISSSLAFSAEIACGSDGGMNRCPLPGADKKGVKIQQVLEGKCTFDKSWWTDSDGIVVDKGCNAVFSYKTGSSKSSGASCPSNMDQANCDYYRDGYKAGAQDRKAHLSQAYERHEGKYDSQFEKAFSSGYMAGWNK
;
A
#
# COMPACT_ATOMS: atom_id res chain seq x y z
N MET A 1 32.44 0.07 -50.98
CA MET A 1 31.36 0.86 -50.37
C MET A 1 30.66 -0.05 -49.36
N LYS A 2 30.86 0.17 -48.06
CA LYS A 2 30.31 -0.67 -46.98
C LYS A 2 29.12 0.08 -46.38
N THR A 3 27.91 -0.32 -46.75
CA THR A 3 26.67 0.15 -46.13
C THR A 3 26.50 -0.57 -44.80
N VAL A 4 26.75 0.12 -43.69
CA VAL A 4 26.39 -0.34 -42.35
C VAL A 4 25.02 0.23 -42.04
N LEU A 5 24.01 -0.64 -42.00
CA LEU A 5 22.65 -0.31 -41.58
C LEU A 5 22.69 0.07 -40.09
N LEU A 6 22.46 1.36 -39.82
CA LEU A 6 22.20 1.90 -38.49
C LEU A 6 20.87 1.30 -37.99
N THR A 7 20.95 0.29 -37.13
CA THR A 7 19.80 -0.18 -36.37
C THR A 7 19.47 0.91 -35.34
N LEU A 8 18.34 1.59 -35.56
CA LEU A 8 17.76 2.51 -34.61
C LEU A 8 17.37 1.68 -33.37
N ALA A 9 18.15 1.75 -32.31
CA ALA A 9 17.82 1.12 -31.04
C ALA A 9 16.53 1.77 -30.50
N MET A 10 15.39 1.12 -30.75
CA MET A 10 14.18 1.37 -29.96
C MET A 10 14.51 0.92 -28.54
N PHE A 11 14.87 1.88 -27.68
CA PHE A 11 14.85 1.68 -26.25
C PHE A 11 13.40 1.43 -25.86
N ILE A 12 13.00 0.16 -25.88
CA ILE A 12 11.72 -0.30 -25.36
C ILE A 12 11.72 0.16 -23.91
N SER A 13 10.95 1.22 -23.63
CA SER A 13 10.73 1.71 -22.29
C SER A 13 9.81 0.72 -21.59
N SER A 14 10.34 -0.47 -21.28
CA SER A 14 9.63 -1.50 -20.54
C SER A 14 9.33 -0.94 -19.17
N SER A 15 8.09 -0.48 -19.01
CA SER A 15 7.56 -0.11 -17.72
C SER A 15 7.46 -1.41 -16.92
N LEU A 16 8.43 -1.65 -16.03
CA LEU A 16 8.35 -2.78 -15.10
C LEU A 16 7.17 -2.50 -14.17
N ALA A 17 6.02 -3.10 -14.48
CA ALA A 17 4.94 -3.21 -13.53
C ALA A 17 5.40 -4.18 -12.44
N PHE A 18 5.99 -3.65 -11.37
CA PHE A 18 6.42 -4.45 -10.22
C PHE A 18 5.19 -4.89 -9.43
N SER A 19 4.60 -6.02 -9.81
CA SER A 19 3.76 -6.80 -8.91
C SER A 19 4.69 -7.48 -7.90
N ALA A 20 4.36 -7.41 -6.61
CA ALA A 20 5.05 -8.25 -5.63
C ALA A 20 4.42 -9.65 -5.64
N GLU A 21 5.20 -10.62 -5.16
CA GLU A 21 4.78 -12.01 -5.06
C GLU A 21 4.93 -12.53 -3.64
N ILE A 22 4.09 -13.49 -3.27
CA ILE A 22 4.13 -14.20 -1.98
C ILE A 22 3.76 -15.66 -2.21
N ALA A 23 4.59 -16.59 -1.72
CA ALA A 23 4.25 -18.01 -1.68
C ALA A 23 3.37 -18.29 -0.45
N CYS A 24 2.25 -18.98 -0.65
CA CYS A 24 1.33 -19.33 0.42
C CYS A 24 0.73 -20.71 0.14
N GLY A 25 0.80 -21.61 1.13
CA GLY A 25 0.35 -22.99 0.98
C GLY A 25 -0.34 -23.55 2.21
N SER A 26 -1.14 -24.57 1.97
CA SER A 26 -1.86 -25.38 2.96
C SER A 26 -1.49 -26.85 2.74
N ASP A 27 -1.19 -27.58 3.82
CA ASP A 27 -0.96 -29.03 3.79
C ASP A 27 -2.25 -29.84 4.04
N GLY A 28 -3.43 -29.23 3.82
CA GLY A 28 -4.74 -29.86 3.98
C GLY A 28 -5.67 -29.15 4.96
N GLY A 29 -5.15 -28.30 5.85
CA GLY A 29 -5.92 -27.42 6.71
C GLY A 29 -5.79 -25.94 6.33
N MET A 30 -6.69 -25.09 6.82
CA MET A 30 -6.64 -23.65 6.56
C MET A 30 -5.34 -23.03 7.08
N ASN A 31 -4.67 -22.25 6.22
CA ASN A 31 -3.53 -21.41 6.56
C ASN A 31 -3.78 -19.97 6.08
N ARG A 32 -3.28 -18.98 6.82
CA ARG A 32 -3.31 -17.56 6.43
C ARG A 32 -1.89 -17.02 6.33
N CYS A 33 -1.54 -16.50 5.16
CA CYS A 33 -0.29 -15.78 4.95
C CYS A 33 -0.52 -14.27 5.12
N PRO A 34 0.20 -13.59 6.04
CA PRO A 34 -0.01 -12.19 6.32
C PRO A 34 0.17 -11.30 5.09
N LEU A 35 -0.86 -10.53 4.77
CA LEU A 35 -0.83 -9.51 3.73
C LEU A 35 -1.88 -8.42 4.06
N PRO A 36 -1.56 -7.42 4.88
CA PRO A 36 -2.52 -6.40 5.30
C PRO A 36 -3.16 -5.67 4.11
N GLY A 37 -4.49 -5.67 4.05
CA GLY A 37 -5.30 -5.12 2.96
C GLY A 37 -5.28 -5.95 1.68
N ALA A 38 -5.11 -7.28 1.77
CA ALA A 38 -5.12 -8.18 0.62
C ALA A 38 -6.39 -8.06 -0.22
N ASP A 39 -7.55 -7.88 0.41
CA ASP A 39 -8.85 -7.55 -0.19
C ASP A 39 -8.82 -6.37 -1.19
N LYS A 40 -7.87 -5.44 -1.04
CA LYS A 40 -7.73 -4.23 -1.88
C LYS A 40 -6.52 -4.25 -2.80
N LYS A 41 -5.66 -5.28 -2.71
CA LYS A 41 -4.40 -5.36 -3.48
C LYS A 41 -4.54 -6.09 -4.81
N GLY A 42 -5.73 -6.58 -5.15
CA GLY A 42 -5.98 -7.30 -6.41
C GLY A 42 -5.10 -8.54 -6.52
N VAL A 43 -5.04 -9.33 -5.44
CA VAL A 43 -4.28 -10.57 -5.35
C VAL A 43 -4.76 -11.55 -6.42
N LYS A 44 -3.82 -12.19 -7.12
CA LYS A 44 -4.05 -13.22 -8.14
C LYS A 44 -3.07 -14.36 -7.94
N ILE A 45 -3.44 -15.56 -8.40
CA ILE A 45 -2.46 -16.64 -8.52
C ILE A 45 -1.55 -16.32 -9.70
N GLN A 46 -0.25 -16.31 -9.44
CA GLN A 46 0.80 -16.25 -10.45
C GLN A 46 1.16 -17.67 -10.93
N GLN A 47 1.35 -18.59 -9.99
CA GLN A 47 1.72 -19.97 -10.26
C GLN A 47 1.13 -20.89 -9.19
N VAL A 48 0.53 -22.01 -9.61
CA VAL A 48 0.16 -23.09 -8.68
C VAL A 48 1.37 -23.99 -8.49
N LEU A 49 1.74 -24.25 -7.24
CA LEU A 49 2.83 -25.17 -6.87
C LEU A 49 2.27 -26.57 -6.61
N GLU A 50 1.13 -26.66 -5.90
CA GLU A 50 0.48 -27.93 -5.58
C GLU A 50 -1.02 -27.75 -5.33
N GLY A 51 -1.78 -28.84 -5.52
CA GLY A 51 -3.20 -28.92 -5.21
C GLY A 51 -4.11 -28.17 -6.17
N LYS A 52 -5.41 -28.13 -5.82
CA LYS A 52 -6.42 -27.44 -6.63
C LYS A 52 -6.74 -26.08 -6.02
N CYS A 53 -6.16 -25.03 -6.58
CA CYS A 53 -6.36 -23.66 -6.13
C CYS A 53 -7.52 -22.96 -6.88
N THR A 54 -8.72 -22.97 -6.30
CA THR A 54 -9.91 -22.26 -6.82
C THR A 54 -10.38 -21.19 -5.84
N PHE A 55 -10.57 -19.97 -6.34
CA PHE A 55 -11.06 -18.84 -5.53
C PHE A 55 -12.40 -19.18 -4.88
N ASP A 56 -12.62 -18.73 -3.64
CA ASP A 56 -13.77 -19.03 -2.76
C ASP A 56 -13.97 -20.52 -2.41
N LYS A 57 -13.05 -21.41 -2.80
CA LYS A 57 -13.15 -22.85 -2.48
C LYS A 57 -11.96 -23.35 -1.67
N SER A 58 -10.77 -22.95 -2.08
CA SER A 58 -9.49 -23.39 -1.51
C SER A 58 -8.52 -22.23 -1.33
N TRP A 59 -8.88 -21.02 -1.75
CA TRP A 59 -8.19 -19.79 -1.37
C TRP A 59 -9.11 -18.58 -1.51
N TRP A 60 -8.86 -17.52 -0.75
CA TRP A 60 -9.50 -16.21 -0.83
C TRP A 60 -8.63 -15.16 -0.14
N THR A 61 -9.11 -13.91 -0.07
CA THR A 61 -8.45 -12.83 0.65
C THR A 61 -9.39 -12.15 1.62
N ASP A 62 -8.83 -11.59 2.68
CA ASP A 62 -9.52 -10.68 3.59
C ASP A 62 -8.64 -9.46 3.91
N SER A 63 -8.99 -8.70 4.94
CA SER A 63 -8.20 -7.54 5.38
C SER A 63 -6.84 -7.92 5.94
N ASP A 64 -6.65 -9.16 6.37
CA ASP A 64 -5.50 -9.60 7.16
C ASP A 64 -4.51 -10.38 6.31
N GLY A 65 -4.98 -11.07 5.26
CA GLY A 65 -4.09 -11.73 4.32
C GLY A 65 -4.75 -12.61 3.26
N ILE A 66 -3.93 -13.52 2.74
CA ILE A 66 -4.35 -14.57 1.80
C ILE A 66 -4.64 -15.81 2.63
N VAL A 67 -5.82 -16.37 2.49
CA VAL A 67 -6.21 -17.62 3.12
C VAL A 67 -6.16 -18.72 2.08
N VAL A 68 -5.52 -19.83 2.41
CA VAL A 68 -5.43 -21.04 1.57
C VAL A 68 -5.89 -22.25 2.37
N ASP A 69 -6.50 -23.22 1.71
CA ASP A 69 -7.13 -24.37 2.32
C ASP A 69 -7.10 -25.58 1.36
N LYS A 70 -7.40 -26.79 1.87
CA LYS A 70 -7.57 -28.02 1.07
C LYS A 70 -6.38 -28.35 0.17
N GLY A 71 -5.17 -28.14 0.65
CA GLY A 71 -3.95 -28.49 -0.10
C GLY A 71 -3.57 -27.46 -1.17
N CYS A 72 -4.21 -26.29 -1.24
CA CYS A 72 -3.81 -25.25 -2.18
C CYS A 72 -2.45 -24.67 -1.78
N ASN A 73 -1.47 -24.79 -2.67
CA ASN A 73 -0.15 -24.19 -2.55
C ASN A 73 0.20 -23.42 -3.82
N ALA A 74 0.39 -22.10 -3.71
CA ALA A 74 0.57 -21.24 -4.85
C ALA A 74 1.46 -20.03 -4.54
N VAL A 75 2.04 -19.47 -5.60
CA VAL A 75 2.61 -18.12 -5.61
C VAL A 75 1.51 -17.16 -6.03
N PHE A 76 1.28 -16.14 -5.22
CA PHE A 76 0.30 -15.10 -5.44
C PHE A 76 1.00 -13.80 -5.81
N SER A 77 0.55 -13.16 -6.89
CA SER A 77 0.96 -11.82 -7.27
C SER A 77 -0.06 -10.79 -6.75
N TYR A 78 0.42 -9.64 -6.31
CA TYR A 78 -0.43 -8.56 -5.83
C TYR A 78 0.14 -7.19 -6.15
N LYS A 79 -0.76 -6.21 -6.31
CA LYS A 79 -0.34 -4.82 -6.45
C LYS A 79 0.29 -4.41 -5.13
N THR A 80 1.60 -4.18 -5.15
CA THR A 80 2.14 -3.21 -4.21
C THR A 80 1.42 -1.93 -4.56
N GLY A 81 0.68 -1.38 -3.61
CA GLY A 81 0.32 0.03 -3.78
C GLY A 81 1.65 0.70 -4.07
N SER A 82 1.75 1.46 -5.16
CA SER A 82 2.75 2.52 -5.16
C SER A 82 2.55 3.13 -3.78
N SER A 83 3.58 3.15 -2.96
CA SER A 83 3.65 4.17 -1.94
C SER A 83 3.67 5.49 -2.71
N LYS A 84 2.53 5.88 -3.32
CA LYS A 84 1.99 7.20 -3.07
C LYS A 84 2.06 7.24 -1.56
N SER A 85 3.11 7.88 -1.06
CA SER A 85 3.00 8.77 0.07
C SER A 85 1.63 9.44 -0.06
N SER A 86 0.63 8.74 0.46
CA SER A 86 -0.74 9.21 0.56
C SER A 86 -0.87 10.02 1.84
N GLY A 87 0.19 10.05 2.66
CA GLY A 87 0.54 11.20 3.49
C GLY A 87 1.11 12.31 2.62
N ALA A 88 0.69 13.55 2.88
CA ALA A 88 1.19 14.72 2.20
C ALA A 88 2.72 14.72 2.07
N SER A 89 3.20 15.21 0.92
CA SER A 89 4.59 15.64 0.81
C SER A 89 4.85 16.68 1.89
N CYS A 90 5.88 16.45 2.71
CA CYS A 90 6.25 17.39 3.75
C CYS A 90 6.76 18.69 3.12
N PRO A 91 6.53 19.85 3.77
CA PRO A 91 7.17 21.10 3.36
C PRO A 91 8.69 20.93 3.27
N SER A 92 9.31 21.50 2.24
CA SER A 92 10.73 21.29 1.91
C SER A 92 11.71 21.82 2.97
N ASN A 93 11.25 22.69 3.86
CA ASN A 93 12.02 23.29 4.96
C ASN A 93 11.73 22.64 6.33
N MET A 94 11.07 21.48 6.35
CA MET A 94 10.70 20.78 7.58
C MET A 94 11.69 19.63 7.84
N ASP A 95 12.18 19.51 9.08
CA ASP A 95 12.97 18.34 9.48
C ASP A 95 12.13 17.05 9.49
N GLN A 96 12.82 15.91 9.58
CA GLN A 96 12.17 14.60 9.50
C GLN A 96 11.17 14.35 10.63
N ALA A 97 11.48 14.77 11.86
CA ALA A 97 10.60 14.54 13.01
C ALA A 97 9.29 15.34 12.87
N ASN A 98 9.40 16.63 12.54
CA ASN A 98 8.24 17.46 12.23
C ASN A 98 7.46 16.91 11.02
N CYS A 99 8.15 16.38 10.01
CA CYS A 99 7.52 15.76 8.84
C CYS A 99 6.66 14.54 9.20
N ASP A 100 7.07 13.72 10.17
CA ASP A 100 6.28 12.57 10.63
C ASP A 100 4.96 13.02 11.25
N TYR A 101 5.00 13.98 12.17
CA TYR A 101 3.80 14.55 12.80
C TYR A 101 2.92 15.34 11.83
N TYR A 102 3.51 16.02 10.85
CA TYR A 102 2.76 16.66 9.77
C TYR A 102 1.97 15.64 8.94
N ARG A 103 2.55 14.48 8.63
CA ARG A 103 1.85 13.41 7.91
C ARG A 103 0.72 12.80 8.74
N ASP A 104 0.93 12.63 10.05
CA ASP A 104 -0.12 12.16 10.96
C ASP A 104 -1.28 13.16 11.06
N GLY A 105 -0.96 14.45 11.18
CA GLY A 105 -1.93 15.53 11.11
C GLY A 105 -2.73 15.49 9.81
N TYR A 106 -2.06 15.43 8.67
CA TYR A 106 -2.71 15.34 7.34
C TYR A 106 -3.70 14.19 7.24
N LYS A 107 -3.32 13.02 7.75
CA LYS A 107 -4.20 11.86 7.79
C LYS A 107 -5.42 12.13 8.69
N ALA A 108 -5.21 12.67 9.89
CA ALA A 108 -6.28 13.01 10.82
C ALA A 108 -7.27 14.02 10.23
N GLY A 109 -6.80 15.10 9.61
CA GLY A 109 -7.65 16.12 8.99
C GLY A 109 -8.48 15.58 7.82
N ALA A 110 -7.88 14.73 6.97
CA ALA A 110 -8.59 14.09 5.88
C ALA A 110 -9.67 13.10 6.38
N GLN A 111 -9.40 12.40 7.49
CA GLN A 111 -10.34 11.48 8.13
C GLN A 111 -11.49 12.23 8.80
N ASP A 112 -11.21 13.26 9.57
CA ASP A 112 -12.23 14.04 10.30
C ASP A 112 -13.17 14.75 9.32
N ARG A 113 -12.65 15.28 8.21
CA ARG A 113 -13.49 15.81 7.13
C ARG A 113 -14.38 14.74 6.51
N LYS A 114 -13.82 13.57 6.19
CA LYS A 114 -14.59 12.44 5.64
C LYS A 114 -15.68 11.98 6.60
N ALA A 115 -15.46 12.14 7.90
CA ALA A 115 -16.41 11.84 8.97
C ALA A 115 -17.38 13.00 9.28
N HIS A 116 -17.35 14.10 8.53
CA HIS A 116 -18.19 15.29 8.75
C HIS A 116 -18.06 15.89 10.16
N LEU A 117 -16.87 15.84 10.76
CA LEU A 117 -16.60 16.45 12.06
C LEU A 117 -16.34 17.96 11.93
N SER A 118 -16.03 18.62 13.05
CA SER A 118 -15.50 19.98 13.04
C SER A 118 -13.98 19.99 12.86
N GLN A 119 -13.45 21.10 12.34
CA GLN A 119 -12.02 21.42 12.14
C GLN A 119 -11.21 21.59 13.45
N ALA A 120 -11.50 20.81 14.49
CA ALA A 120 -10.82 20.88 15.78
C ALA A 120 -9.72 19.80 15.84
N TYR A 121 -8.48 20.17 15.52
CA TYR A 121 -7.34 19.24 15.54
C TYR A 121 -6.96 18.85 16.97
N GLU A 122 -7.31 19.67 17.96
CA GLU A 122 -7.10 19.47 19.40
C GLU A 122 -7.76 18.18 19.89
N ARG A 123 -8.76 17.66 19.16
CA ARG A 123 -9.31 16.31 19.36
C ARG A 123 -8.24 15.20 19.35
N HIS A 124 -7.07 15.48 18.77
CA HIS A 124 -5.93 14.57 18.65
C HIS A 124 -4.74 14.95 19.56
N GLU A 125 -4.90 15.83 20.55
CA GLU A 125 -3.82 16.32 21.43
C GLU A 125 -2.98 15.21 22.09
N GLY A 126 -3.59 14.06 22.41
CA GLY A 126 -2.88 12.92 23.01
C GLY A 126 -1.99 12.12 22.04
N LYS A 127 -1.82 12.56 20.79
CA LYS A 127 -1.05 11.84 19.76
C LYS A 127 0.32 12.45 19.47
N TYR A 128 0.67 13.57 20.10
CA TYR A 128 1.92 14.28 19.84
C TYR A 128 2.41 15.00 21.09
N ASP A 129 3.73 15.15 21.22
CA ASP A 129 4.31 16.11 22.17
C ASP A 129 4.07 17.54 21.69
N SER A 130 3.96 18.49 22.64
CA SER A 130 3.69 19.91 22.36
C SER A 130 4.66 20.54 21.36
N GLN A 131 5.91 20.08 21.32
CA GLN A 131 6.90 20.57 20.36
C GLN A 131 6.55 20.27 18.90
N PHE A 132 5.71 19.26 18.64
CA PHE A 132 5.28 18.84 17.31
C PHE A 132 3.85 19.27 16.96
N GLU A 133 3.14 19.91 17.89
CA GLU A 133 1.77 20.39 17.70
C GLU A 133 1.61 21.29 16.47
N LYS A 134 2.59 22.16 16.22
CA LYS A 134 2.59 23.03 15.03
C LYS A 134 2.67 22.23 13.73
N ALA A 135 3.50 21.20 13.69
CA ALA A 135 3.61 20.34 12.51
C ALA A 135 2.32 19.55 12.30
N PHE A 136 1.78 18.96 13.37
CA PHE A 136 0.53 18.21 13.34
C PHE A 136 -0.65 19.08 12.88
N SER A 137 -0.87 20.23 13.50
CA SER A 137 -1.97 21.16 13.14
C SER A 137 -1.86 21.66 11.70
N SER A 138 -0.64 22.00 11.26
CA SER A 138 -0.38 22.39 9.85
C SER A 138 -0.74 21.26 8.89
N GLY A 139 -0.34 20.03 9.23
CA GLY A 139 -0.71 18.82 8.50
C GLY A 139 -2.21 18.63 8.45
N TYR A 140 -2.88 18.71 9.60
CA TYR A 140 -4.32 18.54 9.75
C TYR A 140 -5.10 19.48 8.84
N MET A 141 -4.76 20.77 8.83
CA MET A 141 -5.38 21.73 7.92
C MET A 141 -5.14 21.39 6.44
N ALA A 142 -3.92 20.99 6.08
CA ALA A 142 -3.60 20.57 4.70
C ALA A 142 -4.40 19.32 4.28
N GLY A 143 -4.60 18.37 5.19
CA GLY A 143 -5.41 17.17 4.96
C GLY A 143 -6.90 17.48 4.85
N TRP A 144 -7.37 18.42 5.67
CA TRP A 144 -8.74 18.91 5.61
C TRP A 144 -9.06 19.60 4.29
N ASN A 145 -8.14 20.35 3.72
CA ASN A 145 -8.41 21.17 2.52
C ASN A 145 -8.22 20.43 1.18
N LYS A 146 -7.93 19.12 1.19
CA LYS A 146 -7.54 18.36 -0.01
C LYS A 146 -8.62 17.46 -0.58
#